data_AF-A0A292RGB9-F1
#
_entry.id   AF-A0A292RGB9-F1
#
_cell.length_a   1.000
_cell.length_b   1.000
_cell.length_c   1.000
_cell.angle_alpha   90.00
_cell.angle_beta   90.00
_cell.angle_gamma   90.00
#
_symmetry.space_group_name_H-M   'P 1'
#
loop_
_entity.id
_entity.type
_entity.pdbx_description
1 polymer ?
#
loop_
_entity_poly.entity_id
_entity_poly.type
_entity_poly.pdbx_seq_one_letter_code
_entity_poly.pdbx_strand_id
1 'polypeptide(L)'
;MKILKKETIKDNTMPDNLKNFDLDKIRANTINHDDYMHEKLQDSEYQKGWLKISIMDYIETGDYSEFFRALEQVIKARGTIKEFAEKTGIDRSNLTEILKCKTKSSPSISTIGKILKGLGYTLSVDDLKLA
;
A
#
# COMPACT_ATOMS: atom_id res chain seq x y z
N MET A 1 -37.80 14.12 20.37
CA MET A 1 -36.70 13.24 20.81
C MET A 1 -37.14 11.79 20.65
N LYS A 2 -36.74 11.14 19.54
CA LYS A 2 -36.86 9.70 19.34
C LYS A 2 -35.54 9.22 18.75
N ILE A 3 -34.93 8.29 19.46
CA ILE A 3 -33.59 7.77 19.24
C ILE A 3 -33.67 6.84 18.00
N LEU A 4 -32.93 7.18 16.95
CA LEU A 4 -32.70 6.28 15.82
C LEU A 4 -31.96 5.05 16.35
N LYS A 5 -32.61 3.89 16.25
CA LYS A 5 -32.04 2.59 16.59
C LYS A 5 -30.85 2.35 15.65
N LYS A 6 -29.71 1.93 16.24
CA LYS A 6 -28.57 1.41 15.51
C LYS A 6 -29.03 0.22 14.67
N GLU A 7 -29.10 0.39 13.35
CA GLU A 7 -29.16 -0.75 12.46
C GLU A 7 -27.85 -1.51 12.59
N THR A 8 -27.99 -2.73 13.08
CA THR A 8 -26.91 -3.69 13.15
C THR A 8 -26.68 -4.12 11.72
N ILE A 9 -25.51 -3.83 11.14
CA ILE A 9 -25.11 -4.42 9.85
C ILE A 9 -24.93 -5.93 10.11
N LYS A 10 -26.04 -6.66 9.95
CA LYS A 10 -26.06 -8.11 9.85
C LYS A 10 -26.16 -8.43 8.37
N ASP A 11 -25.32 -9.38 7.99
CA ASP A 11 -25.30 -10.06 6.70
C ASP A 11 -24.54 -9.34 5.57
N ASN A 12 -23.23 -9.59 5.50
CA ASN A 12 -22.47 -9.41 4.27
C ASN A 12 -22.65 -10.68 3.40
N THR A 13 -23.89 -10.98 3.01
CA THR A 13 -24.14 -11.96 1.95
C THR A 13 -23.72 -11.36 0.62
N MET A 14 -22.78 -12.04 -0.02
CA MET A 14 -22.34 -11.78 -1.39
C MET A 14 -23.58 -11.68 -2.31
N PRO A 15 -23.70 -10.65 -3.14
CA PRO A 15 -24.88 -10.45 -3.98
C PRO A 15 -25.13 -11.68 -4.86
N ASP A 16 -26.40 -12.04 -5.05
CA ASP A 16 -26.84 -13.32 -5.67
C ASP A 16 -26.25 -13.55 -7.08
N ASN A 17 -25.83 -12.49 -7.77
CA ASN A 17 -25.19 -12.53 -9.08
C ASN A 17 -23.74 -13.07 -9.08
N LEU A 18 -23.10 -13.23 -7.91
CA LEU A 18 -21.76 -13.78 -7.77
C LEU A 18 -21.76 -15.27 -7.35
N LYS A 19 -22.93 -15.86 -7.06
CA LYS A 19 -23.07 -17.26 -6.61
C LYS A 19 -22.79 -18.31 -7.69
N ASN A 20 -22.64 -17.90 -8.95
CA ASN A 20 -22.42 -18.79 -10.10
C ASN A 20 -20.97 -18.84 -10.59
N PHE A 21 -20.04 -18.16 -9.93
CA PHE A 21 -18.61 -18.30 -10.26
C PHE A 21 -18.04 -19.50 -9.54
N ASP A 22 -17.51 -20.46 -10.32
CA ASP A 22 -16.67 -21.53 -9.80
C ASP A 22 -15.35 -20.93 -9.30
N LEU A 23 -15.35 -20.52 -8.03
CA LEU A 23 -14.21 -19.88 -7.37
C LEU A 23 -12.99 -20.80 -7.35
N ASP A 24 -13.19 -22.12 -7.29
CA ASP A 24 -12.09 -23.09 -7.28
C ASP A 24 -11.41 -23.15 -8.65
N LYS A 25 -12.19 -23.10 -9.73
CA LYS A 25 -11.65 -23.01 -11.10
C LYS A 25 -10.95 -21.68 -11.37
N ILE A 26 -11.44 -20.56 -10.85
CA ILE A 26 -10.77 -19.26 -10.96
C ILE A 26 -9.43 -19.31 -10.22
N ARG A 27 -9.43 -19.73 -8.95
CA ARG A 27 -8.21 -19.83 -8.13
C ARG A 27 -7.16 -20.75 -8.76
N ALA A 28 -7.57 -21.85 -9.39
CA ALA A 28 -6.66 -22.76 -10.09
C ALA A 28 -5.94 -22.12 -11.29
N ASN A 29 -6.45 -21.02 -11.84
CA ASN A 29 -5.91 -20.34 -13.01
C ASN A 29 -5.44 -18.89 -12.72
N THR A 30 -5.44 -18.48 -11.46
CA THR A 30 -5.03 -17.13 -11.05
C THR A 30 -3.96 -17.21 -9.97
N ILE A 31 -3.04 -16.25 -9.97
CA ILE A 31 -2.09 -16.08 -8.87
C ILE A 31 -2.64 -15.06 -7.86
N ASN A 32 -2.35 -15.28 -6.57
CA ASN A 32 -2.61 -14.26 -5.56
C ASN A 32 -1.74 -13.03 -5.86
N HIS A 33 -2.36 -11.86 -5.93
CA HIS A 33 -1.67 -10.62 -6.24
C HIS A 33 -0.54 -10.30 -5.25
N ASP A 34 -0.74 -10.52 -3.95
CA ASP A 34 0.26 -10.21 -2.94
C ASP A 34 1.47 -11.15 -3.04
N ASP A 35 1.23 -12.42 -3.35
CA ASP A 35 2.31 -13.40 -3.58
C ASP A 35 3.08 -13.06 -4.86
N TYR A 36 2.38 -12.73 -5.95
CA TYR A 36 3.00 -12.28 -7.20
C TYR A 36 3.86 -11.02 -6.99
N MET A 37 3.31 -10.02 -6.30
CA MET A 37 4.03 -8.78 -6.02
C MET A 37 5.22 -9.03 -5.09
N HIS A 38 5.09 -9.92 -4.10
CA HIS A 38 6.20 -10.29 -3.23
C HIS A 38 7.38 -10.86 -4.03
N GLU A 39 7.11 -11.71 -5.03
CA GLU A 39 8.13 -12.26 -5.93
C GLU A 39 8.74 -11.17 -6.82
N LYS A 40 7.91 -10.37 -7.50
CA LYS A 40 8.39 -9.31 -8.40
C LYS A 40 9.21 -8.25 -7.69
N LEU A 41 8.85 -7.91 -6.46
CA LEU A 41 9.55 -6.90 -5.67
C LEU A 41 10.87 -7.39 -5.07
N GLN A 42 11.25 -8.65 -5.27
CA GLN A 42 12.63 -9.11 -5.04
C GLN A 42 13.60 -8.49 -6.06
N ASP A 43 13.12 -8.17 -7.27
CA ASP A 43 13.92 -7.51 -8.28
C ASP A 43 14.07 -6.02 -7.97
N SER A 44 15.32 -5.57 -7.81
CA SER A 44 15.60 -4.21 -7.34
C SER A 44 15.22 -3.12 -8.34
N GLU A 45 15.26 -3.39 -9.65
CA GLU A 45 14.86 -2.43 -10.69
C GLU A 45 13.34 -2.29 -10.73
N TYR A 46 12.63 -3.42 -10.74
CA TYR A 46 11.18 -3.46 -10.67
C TYR A 46 10.67 -2.73 -9.43
N GLN A 47 11.30 -2.98 -8.28
CA GLN A 47 10.94 -2.35 -7.02
C GLN A 47 11.12 -0.82 -7.06
N LYS A 48 12.21 -0.33 -7.67
CA LYS A 48 12.45 1.10 -7.86
C LYS A 48 11.41 1.71 -8.81
N GLY A 49 11.10 1.03 -9.92
CA GLY A 49 10.06 1.45 -10.87
C GLY A 49 8.69 1.51 -10.21
N TRP A 50 8.33 0.51 -9.43
CA TRP A 50 7.06 0.43 -8.69
C TRP A 50 6.86 1.62 -7.74
N LEU A 51 7.88 1.95 -6.93
CA LEU A 51 7.84 3.12 -6.06
C LEU A 51 7.82 4.44 -6.83
N LYS A 52 8.52 4.51 -7.97
CA LYS A 52 8.55 5.72 -8.80
C LYS A 52 7.19 6.00 -9.45
N ILE A 53 6.55 4.98 -10.02
CA ILE A 53 5.23 5.14 -10.65
C ILE A 53 4.21 5.55 -9.59
N SER A 54 4.15 4.81 -8.48
CA SER A 54 3.16 5.08 -7.42
C SER A 54 3.32 6.45 -6.75
N ILE A 55 4.54 6.98 -6.61
CA ILE A 55 4.71 8.36 -6.10
C ILE A 55 4.33 9.42 -7.15
N MET A 56 4.54 9.16 -8.44
CA MET A 56 4.09 10.05 -9.51
C MET A 56 2.56 10.11 -9.56
N ASP A 57 1.89 8.96 -9.46
CA ASP A 57 0.43 8.87 -9.40
C ASP A 57 -0.12 9.64 -8.17
N TYR A 58 0.56 9.54 -7.02
CA TYR A 58 0.20 10.35 -5.84
C TYR A 58 0.33 11.85 -6.11
N ILE A 59 1.41 12.30 -6.75
CA ILE A 59 1.62 13.72 -7.07
C ILE A 59 0.54 14.23 -8.03
N GLU A 60 0.12 13.43 -9.00
CA GLU A 60 -0.89 13.80 -10.00
C GLU A 60 -2.31 13.81 -9.44
N THR A 61 -2.68 12.76 -8.70
CA THR A 61 -4.06 12.56 -8.23
C THR A 61 -4.34 13.15 -6.85
N GLY A 62 -3.30 13.36 -6.04
CA GLY A 62 -3.42 13.71 -4.62
C GLY A 62 -3.86 12.54 -3.72
N ASP A 63 -4.17 11.36 -4.28
CA ASP A 63 -4.46 10.16 -3.51
C ASP A 63 -3.17 9.43 -3.16
N TYR A 64 -2.86 9.40 -1.87
CA TYR A 64 -1.65 8.76 -1.37
C TYR A 64 -1.79 7.24 -1.24
N SER A 65 -3.01 6.69 -1.34
CA SER A 65 -3.29 5.31 -0.97
C SER A 65 -2.46 4.26 -1.72
N GLU A 66 -2.24 4.47 -3.01
CA GLU A 66 -1.46 3.57 -3.86
C GLU A 66 0.02 3.60 -3.52
N PHE A 67 0.59 4.79 -3.31
CA PHE A 67 1.98 4.95 -2.91
C PHE A 67 2.29 4.28 -1.57
N PHE A 68 1.43 4.47 -0.56
CA PHE A 68 1.64 3.85 0.75
C PHE A 68 1.46 2.34 0.72
N ARG A 69 0.57 1.82 -0.13
CA ARG A 69 0.46 0.38 -0.38
C ARG A 69 1.69 -0.17 -1.08
N ALA A 70 2.25 0.55 -2.06
CA ALA A 70 3.50 0.18 -2.71
C ALA A 70 4.66 0.13 -1.70
N LEU A 71 4.76 1.11 -0.79
CA LEU A 71 5.73 1.08 0.32
C LEU A 71 5.54 -0.15 1.22
N GLU A 72 4.30 -0.50 1.58
CA GLU A 72 4.01 -1.68 2.40
C GLU A 72 4.48 -2.97 1.72
N GLN A 73 4.16 -3.14 0.43
CA GLN A 73 4.55 -4.31 -0.35
C GLN A 73 6.08 -4.45 -0.42
N VAL A 74 6.78 -3.34 -0.66
CA VAL A 74 8.24 -3.30 -0.70
C VAL A 74 8.86 -3.64 0.65
N ILE A 75 8.32 -3.11 1.74
CA ILE A 75 8.77 -3.45 3.10
C ILE A 75 8.61 -4.95 3.34
N LYS A 76 7.45 -5.51 2.97
CA LYS A 76 7.15 -6.95 3.12
C LYS A 76 7.97 -7.86 2.19
N ALA A 77 8.35 -7.38 1.01
CA ALA A 77 9.24 -8.11 0.12
C ALA A 77 10.64 -8.28 0.74
N ARG A 78 11.06 -7.35 1.61
CA ARG A 78 12.41 -7.32 2.20
C ARG A 78 12.47 -7.84 3.65
N GLY A 79 11.34 -8.20 4.24
CA GLY A 79 11.26 -8.61 5.64
C GLY A 79 9.91 -8.24 6.26
N THR A 80 9.91 -7.85 7.53
CA THR A 80 8.69 -7.51 8.26
C THR A 80 8.56 -6.01 8.56
N ILE A 81 7.32 -5.54 8.73
CA ILE A 81 7.03 -4.17 9.18
C ILE A 81 7.70 -3.89 10.55
N LYS A 82 7.79 -4.91 11.42
CA LYS A 82 8.41 -4.79 12.74
C LYS A 82 9.92 -4.50 12.61
N GLU A 83 10.65 -5.31 11.85
CA GLU A 83 12.08 -5.11 11.63
C GLU A 83 12.37 -3.76 10.96
N PHE A 84 11.51 -3.36 10.03
CA PHE A 84 11.64 -2.07 9.36
C PHE A 84 11.41 -0.88 10.32
N ALA A 85 10.42 -0.97 11.20
CA ALA A 85 10.15 0.03 12.23
C ALA A 85 11.36 0.19 13.18
N GLU A 86 11.92 -0.92 13.66
CA GLU A 86 13.12 -0.95 14.51
C GLU A 86 14.33 -0.33 13.79
N LYS A 87 14.56 -0.70 12.52
CA LYS A 87 15.64 -0.16 11.69
C LYS A 87 15.55 1.35 11.48
N THR A 88 14.34 1.88 11.31
CA THR A 88 14.11 3.28 10.96
C THR A 88 13.86 4.19 12.18
N GLY A 89 13.65 3.60 13.36
CA GLY A 89 13.26 4.32 14.58
C GLY A 89 11.85 4.93 14.49
N ILE A 90 11.02 4.47 13.56
CA ILE A 90 9.61 4.87 13.46
C ILE A 90 8.80 3.94 14.37
N ASP A 91 7.90 4.49 15.18
CA ASP A 91 6.99 3.67 15.97
C ASP A 91 6.20 2.71 15.06
N ARG A 92 6.11 1.43 15.46
CA ARG A 92 5.49 0.38 14.63
C ARG A 92 3.99 0.64 14.40
N SER A 93 3.28 1.16 15.40
CA SER A 93 1.85 1.46 15.27
C SER A 93 1.66 2.60 14.27
N ASN A 94 2.43 3.68 14.44
CA ASN A 94 2.43 4.81 13.53
C ASN A 94 2.78 4.40 12.09
N LEU A 95 3.84 3.61 11.89
CA LEU A 95 4.20 3.09 10.57
C LEU A 95 3.06 2.27 9.96
N THR A 96 2.42 1.40 10.74
CA THR A 96 1.30 0.57 10.28
C THR A 96 0.09 1.44 9.90
N GLU A 97 -0.22 2.48 10.67
CA GLU A 97 -1.31 3.41 10.38
C GLU A 97 -1.05 4.20 9.09
N ILE A 98 0.19 4.67 8.91
CA ILE A 98 0.65 5.36 7.71
C ILE A 98 0.50 4.45 6.48
N LEU A 99 1.06 3.24 6.52
CA LEU A 99 1.05 2.30 5.40
C LEU A 99 -0.38 1.88 5.01
N LYS A 100 -1.27 1.72 6.01
CA LYS A 100 -2.67 1.35 5.80
C LYS A 100 -3.58 2.54 5.52
N CYS A 101 -3.02 3.73 5.31
CA CYS A 101 -3.77 4.96 5.03
C CYS A 101 -4.87 5.26 6.06
N LYS A 102 -4.59 4.94 7.33
CA LYS A 102 -5.50 5.17 8.47
C LYS A 102 -5.28 6.52 9.14
N THR A 103 -4.24 7.24 8.72
CA THR A 103 -3.93 8.57 9.23
C THR A 103 -4.93 9.59 8.70
N LYS A 104 -5.50 10.42 9.58
CA LYS A 104 -6.46 11.47 9.19
C LYS A 104 -5.89 12.52 8.23
N SER A 105 -4.57 12.67 8.20
CA SER A 105 -3.84 13.61 7.34
C SER A 105 -2.82 12.85 6.49
N SER A 106 -2.56 13.36 5.28
CA SER A 106 -1.47 12.83 4.45
C SER A 106 -0.13 12.92 5.22
N PRO A 107 0.71 11.88 5.20
CA PRO A 107 2.02 11.91 5.83
C PRO A 107 2.90 13.02 5.24
N SER A 108 3.68 13.68 6.09
CA SER A 108 4.60 14.72 5.64
C SER A 108 5.68 14.19 4.70
N ILE A 109 6.24 15.05 3.84
CA ILE A 109 7.40 14.70 3.00
C ILE A 109 8.60 14.22 3.83
N SER A 110 8.74 14.71 5.07
CA SER A 110 9.76 14.23 6.02
C SER A 110 9.53 12.77 6.41
N THR A 111 8.28 12.38 6.64
CA THR A 111 7.90 11.00 6.93
C THR A 111 8.18 10.09 5.73
N ILE A 112 7.79 10.52 4.53
CA ILE A 112 8.06 9.80 3.27
C ILE A 112 9.57 9.61 3.10
N GLY A 113 10.36 10.68 3.29
CA GLY A 113 11.82 10.63 3.21
C GLY A 113 12.45 9.66 4.21
N LYS A 114 11.95 9.58 5.44
CA LYS A 114 12.43 8.59 6.44
C LYS A 114 12.18 7.15 6.00
N ILE A 115 10.98 6.87 5.47
CA ILE A 115 10.64 5.53 4.98
C ILE A 115 11.50 5.18 3.77
N LEU A 116 11.60 6.06 2.77
CA LEU A 116 12.43 5.83 1.59
C LEU A 116 13.90 5.61 1.97
N LYS A 117 14.45 6.41 2.90
CA LYS A 117 15.81 6.22 3.41
C LYS A 117 15.99 4.87 4.09
N GLY A 118 15.01 4.40 4.86
CA GLY A 118 14.99 3.06 5.45
C GLY A 118 15.06 1.93 4.41
N LEU A 119 14.48 2.18 3.23
CA LEU A 119 14.52 1.31 2.06
C LEU A 119 15.76 1.52 1.17
N GLY A 120 16.67 2.44 1.54
CA GLY A 120 17.86 2.74 0.73
C GLY A 120 17.60 3.63 -0.48
N TYR A 121 16.48 4.35 -0.50
CA TYR A 121 16.13 5.33 -1.53
C TYR A 121 16.23 6.76 -1.00
N THR A 122 16.38 7.71 -1.91
CA THR A 122 16.25 9.14 -1.66
C THR A 122 15.31 9.74 -2.68
N LEU A 123 14.70 10.88 -2.35
CA LEU A 123 14.02 11.73 -3.32
C LEU A 123 15.05 12.65 -3.98
N SER A 124 14.94 12.81 -5.29
CA SER A 124 15.67 13.82 -6.07
C SER A 124 14.67 14.69 -6.80
N VAL A 125 15.08 15.92 -7.11
CA VAL A 125 14.38 16.78 -8.06
C VAL A 125 15.11 16.61 -9.38
N ASP A 126 14.38 16.18 -10.40
CA ASP A 126 14.88 16.02 -11.76
C ASP A 126 14.26 17.11 -12.64
N ASP A 127 14.97 17.54 -13.69
CA ASP A 127 14.42 18.47 -14.67
C ASP A 127 13.20 17.83 -15.35
N LEU A 128 12.11 18.59 -15.42
CA LEU A 128 11.04 18.27 -16.35
C LEU A 128 11.61 18.44 -17.75
N LYS A 129 11.81 17.33 -18.47
CA LYS A 129 12.00 17.40 -19.92
C LYS A 129 10.72 17.96 -20.50
N LEU A 130 10.68 19.28 -20.68
CA LEU A 130 9.69 19.95 -21.50
C LEU A 130 9.85 19.36 -22.90
N ALA A 131 8.92 18.47 -23.25
CA ALA A 131 8.73 18.00 -24.61
C ALA A 131 8.20 19.15 -25.48
#